data_AF-A0A6G3X4R9-F1
#
_entry.id   AF-A0A6G3X4R9-F1
#
_cell.length_a   1.000
_cell.length_b   1.000
_cell.length_c   1.000
_cell.angle_alpha   90.00
_cell.angle_beta   90.00
_cell.angle_gamma   90.00
#
_symmetry.space_group_name_H-M   'P 1'
#
loop_
_entity.id
_entity.type
_entity.pdbx_description
1 polymer ?
#
loop_
_entity_poly.entity_id
_entity_poly.type
_entity_poly.pdbx_seq_one_letter_code
_entity_poly.pdbx_strand_id
1 'polypeptide(L)'
;ARTEGVRVALVPTRAAVQGIAALAVHEPDRGFDEDVVAMTAAAGATRYAELAVAERQSWTMAGICQAGDILGLIDGDVAVIGADVPATARTVLDRMLAAGGELVTLVLGEDVPDSLAEALEEHVREGYLAVDTVVYRGGHQRAPLLIGVE
;
A
#
# COMPACT_ATOMS: atom_id res chain seq x y z
N ALA A 1 10.61 29.87 0.30
CA ALA A 1 10.94 28.85 -0.73
C ALA A 1 11.69 29.46 -1.93
N ARG A 2 11.03 29.90 -3.01
CA ARG A 2 11.75 30.41 -4.20
C ARG A 2 12.56 31.70 -3.96
N THR A 3 12.05 32.60 -3.13
CA THR A 3 12.73 33.84 -2.70
C THR A 3 13.93 33.59 -1.77
N GLU A 4 14.12 32.37 -1.29
CA GLU A 4 15.22 31.95 -0.41
C GLU A 4 16.22 31.04 -1.14
N GLY A 5 16.09 30.86 -2.46
CA GLY A 5 16.95 29.94 -3.25
C GLY A 5 16.60 28.46 -3.11
N VAL A 6 15.49 28.12 -2.45
CA VAL A 6 15.06 26.72 -2.25
C VAL A 6 14.21 26.25 -3.43
N ARG A 7 14.60 25.11 -4.01
CA ARG A 7 13.81 24.38 -5.02
C ARG A 7 12.90 23.37 -4.33
N VAL A 8 11.64 23.35 -4.74
CA VAL A 8 10.61 22.45 -4.19
C VAL A 8 9.82 21.87 -5.34
N ALA A 9 9.56 20.57 -5.28
CA ALA A 9 8.70 19.84 -6.21
C ALA A 9 7.69 19.01 -5.41
N LEU A 10 6.56 18.71 -6.03
CA LEU A 10 5.54 17.83 -5.49
C LEU A 10 5.67 16.48 -6.19
N VAL A 11 5.80 15.41 -5.42
CA VAL A 11 5.66 14.04 -5.90
C VAL A 11 4.21 13.62 -5.62
N PRO A 12 3.37 13.46 -6.65
CA PRO A 12 1.96 13.15 -6.45
C PRO A 12 1.79 11.69 -6.00
N THR A 13 1.13 11.50 -4.86
CA THR A 13 0.78 10.19 -4.32
C THR A 13 -0.69 10.16 -3.91
N ARG A 14 -1.30 8.97 -3.97
CA ARG A 14 -2.65 8.69 -3.45
C ARG A 14 -2.62 7.89 -2.14
N ALA A 15 -1.55 7.14 -1.92
CA ALA A 15 -1.34 6.36 -0.70
C ALA A 15 0.09 6.50 -0.17
N ALA A 16 0.26 6.24 1.14
CA ALA A 16 1.56 6.36 1.80
C ALA A 16 2.62 5.44 1.19
N VAL A 17 2.25 4.23 0.77
CA VAL A 17 3.15 3.26 0.13
C VAL A 17 3.77 3.77 -1.17
N GLN A 18 3.07 4.62 -1.93
CA GLN A 18 3.63 5.28 -3.12
C GLN A 18 4.67 6.35 -2.73
N GLY A 19 4.48 6.99 -1.57
CA GLY A 19 5.48 7.89 -1.00
C GLY A 19 6.73 7.15 -0.52
N ILE A 20 6.55 5.96 0.06
CA ILE A 20 7.68 5.08 0.45
C ILE A 20 8.46 4.68 -0.80
N ALA A 21 7.80 4.23 -1.86
CA ALA A 21 8.43 3.88 -3.13
C ALA A 21 9.20 5.07 -3.75
N ALA A 22 8.59 6.26 -3.74
CA ALA A 22 9.27 7.48 -4.19
C ALA A 22 10.54 7.77 -3.37
N LEU A 23 10.47 7.66 -2.05
CA LEU A 23 11.63 7.89 -1.17
C LEU A 23 12.71 6.83 -1.32
N ALA A 24 12.33 5.59 -1.63
CA ALA A 24 13.26 4.47 -1.80
C ALA A 24 14.21 4.65 -3.00
N VAL A 25 13.80 5.41 -4.02
CA VAL A 25 14.61 5.69 -5.22
C VAL A 25 15.31 7.04 -5.21
N HIS A 26 15.19 7.81 -4.11
CA HIS A 26 15.85 9.09 -3.94
C HIS A 26 17.36 8.91 -3.84
N GLU A 27 18.10 9.66 -4.65
CA GLU A 27 19.57 9.64 -4.65
C GLU A 27 20.09 11.05 -4.33
N PRO A 28 20.77 11.27 -3.19
CA PRO A 28 21.19 12.61 -2.76
C PRO A 28 22.12 13.34 -3.75
N ASP A 29 22.92 12.58 -4.50
CA ASP A 29 23.88 13.10 -5.48
C ASP A 29 23.25 13.28 -6.88
N ARG A 30 22.01 12.82 -7.10
CA ARG A 30 21.29 12.98 -8.37
C ARG A 30 20.80 14.43 -8.51
N GLY A 31 20.83 14.94 -9.75
CA GLY A 31 20.32 16.27 -10.03
C GLY A 31 18.84 16.40 -9.67
N PHE A 32 18.43 17.52 -9.06
CA PHE A 32 17.07 17.73 -8.54
C PHE A 32 15.95 17.34 -9.51
N ASP A 33 16.00 17.78 -10.77
CA ASP A 33 14.90 17.50 -11.72
C ASP A 33 14.84 16.02 -12.11
N GLU A 34 16.00 15.39 -12.24
CA GLU A 34 16.13 13.98 -12.58
C GLU A 34 15.65 13.09 -11.42
N ASP A 35 15.93 13.53 -10.19
CA ASP A 35 15.45 12.89 -8.98
C ASP A 35 13.94 13.01 -8.81
N VAL A 36 13.36 14.19 -9.05
CA VAL A 36 11.90 14.38 -9.08
C VAL A 36 11.23 13.48 -10.11
N VAL A 37 11.84 13.30 -11.29
CA VAL A 37 11.33 12.37 -12.32
C VAL A 37 11.36 10.92 -11.82
N ALA A 38 12.49 10.48 -11.26
CA ALA A 38 12.64 9.12 -10.75
C ALA A 38 11.64 8.83 -9.61
N MET A 39 11.55 9.73 -8.63
CA MET A 39 10.62 9.62 -7.50
C MET A 39 9.16 9.60 -7.96
N THR A 40 8.79 10.46 -8.93
CA THR A 40 7.44 10.50 -9.49
C THR A 40 7.11 9.23 -10.27
N ALA A 41 8.08 8.70 -11.02
CA ALA A 41 7.92 7.44 -11.74
C ALA A 41 7.70 6.26 -10.78
N ALA A 42 8.50 6.17 -9.71
CA ALA A 42 8.34 5.13 -8.69
C ALA A 42 6.97 5.20 -8.01
N ALA A 43 6.57 6.39 -7.52
CA ALA A 43 5.23 6.58 -6.95
C ALA A 43 4.09 6.18 -7.89
N GLY A 44 4.23 6.50 -9.18
CA GLY A 44 3.23 6.18 -10.20
C GLY A 44 3.19 4.71 -10.61
N ALA A 45 4.30 3.99 -10.49
CA ALA A 45 4.41 2.57 -10.79
C ALA A 45 3.86 1.69 -9.66
N THR A 46 3.97 2.13 -8.41
CA THR A 46 3.46 1.40 -7.25
C THR A 46 1.92 1.37 -7.23
N ARG A 47 1.36 0.19 -7.43
CA ARG A 47 -0.06 -0.10 -7.15
C ARG A 47 -0.27 -0.11 -5.65
N TYR A 48 -1.42 0.36 -5.19
CA TYR A 48 -1.70 0.43 -3.76
C TYR A 48 -3.07 -0.15 -3.41
N ALA A 49 -3.15 -0.66 -2.20
CA ALA A 49 -4.38 -1.08 -1.56
C ALA A 49 -4.36 -0.71 -0.08
N GLU A 50 -5.55 -0.71 0.52
CA GLU A 50 -5.72 -0.56 1.95
C GLU A 50 -6.81 -1.48 2.46
N LEU A 51 -6.70 -1.87 3.73
CA LEU A 51 -7.80 -2.42 4.47
C LEU A 51 -8.50 -1.32 5.26
N ALA A 52 -9.81 -1.46 5.39
CA ALA A 52 -10.64 -0.59 6.21
C ALA A 52 -11.74 -1.40 6.90
N VAL A 53 -12.30 -0.87 7.99
CA VAL A 53 -13.50 -1.45 8.63
C VAL A 53 -14.71 -0.65 8.20
N ALA A 54 -15.74 -1.33 7.70
CA ALA A 54 -16.99 -0.70 7.33
C ALA A 54 -17.70 -0.15 8.57
N GLU A 55 -17.94 1.16 8.62
CA GLU A 55 -18.63 1.78 9.77
C GLU A 55 -20.16 1.56 9.74
N ARG A 56 -20.70 1.25 8.56
CA ARG A 56 -22.14 1.10 8.30
C ARG A 56 -22.38 0.29 7.04
N GLN A 57 -23.63 -0.13 6.84
CA GLN A 57 -24.05 -0.77 5.61
C GLN A 57 -23.87 0.18 4.41
N SER A 58 -23.26 -0.29 3.33
CA SER A 58 -23.09 0.47 2.08
C SER A 58 -23.12 -0.43 0.85
N TRP A 59 -23.54 0.13 -0.28
CA TRP A 59 -23.45 -0.51 -1.58
C TRP A 59 -22.08 -0.21 -2.18
N THR A 60 -21.40 -1.26 -2.66
CA THR A 60 -20.08 -1.18 -3.29
C THR A 60 -20.06 -2.02 -4.56
N MET A 61 -19.00 -1.88 -5.36
CA MET A 61 -18.81 -2.72 -6.54
C MET A 61 -18.61 -4.21 -6.21
N ALA A 62 -18.09 -4.52 -5.01
CA ALA A 62 -17.94 -5.88 -4.50
C ALA A 62 -19.22 -6.47 -3.89
N GLY A 63 -20.28 -5.66 -3.75
CA GLY A 63 -21.54 -6.05 -3.12
C GLY A 63 -21.94 -5.14 -1.96
N ILE A 64 -22.88 -5.62 -1.13
CA ILE A 64 -23.35 -4.89 0.05
C ILE A 64 -22.47 -5.28 1.23
N CYS A 65 -21.78 -4.32 1.83
CA CYS A 65 -21.10 -4.53 3.11
C CYS A 65 -21.99 -4.13 4.28
N GLN A 66 -21.72 -4.70 5.45
CA GLN A 66 -22.34 -4.41 6.74
C GLN A 66 -21.36 -3.68 7.66
N ALA A 67 -21.88 -3.08 8.74
CA ALA A 67 -21.01 -2.53 9.77
C ALA A 67 -20.14 -3.63 10.40
N GLY A 68 -18.84 -3.39 10.48
CA GLY A 68 -17.84 -4.35 11.00
C GLY A 68 -17.16 -5.21 9.93
N ASP A 69 -17.67 -5.24 8.69
CA ASP A 69 -17.00 -5.96 7.60
C ASP A 69 -15.62 -5.34 7.33
N ILE A 70 -14.66 -6.18 6.97
CA ILE A 70 -13.35 -5.74 6.50
C ILE A 70 -13.42 -5.53 5.00
N LEU A 71 -13.10 -4.31 4.59
CA LEU A 71 -13.06 -3.90 3.20
C LEU A 71 -11.62 -3.95 2.72
N GLY A 72 -11.39 -4.59 1.58
CA GLY A 72 -10.16 -4.49 0.82
C GLY A 72 -10.34 -3.53 -0.35
N LEU A 73 -9.68 -2.38 -0.28
CA LEU A 73 -9.74 -1.35 -1.31
C LEU A 73 -8.50 -1.43 -2.19
N ILE A 74 -8.65 -1.50 -3.50
CA ILE A 74 -7.56 -1.46 -4.48
C ILE A 74 -7.76 -0.22 -5.34
N ASP A 75 -6.76 0.64 -5.41
CA ASP A 75 -6.86 1.96 -6.06
C ASP A 75 -8.06 2.81 -5.57
N GLY A 76 -8.41 2.68 -4.28
CA GLY A 76 -9.54 3.37 -3.65
C GLY A 76 -10.92 2.75 -3.87
N ASP A 77 -11.03 1.70 -4.70
CA ASP A 77 -12.28 0.99 -4.95
C ASP A 77 -12.38 -0.28 -4.08
N VAL A 78 -13.54 -0.48 -3.44
CA VAL A 78 -13.81 -1.70 -2.67
C VAL A 78 -13.87 -2.90 -3.61
N ALA A 79 -12.80 -3.70 -3.58
CA ALA A 79 -12.65 -4.90 -4.38
C ALA A 79 -13.04 -6.16 -3.59
N VAL A 80 -12.84 -6.16 -2.27
CA VAL A 80 -13.08 -7.31 -1.39
C VAL A 80 -13.92 -6.87 -0.19
N ILE A 81 -14.88 -7.72 0.19
CA ILE A 81 -15.60 -7.64 1.47
C ILE A 81 -15.33 -8.97 2.18
N GLY A 82 -14.77 -8.91 3.38
CA GLY A 82 -14.42 -10.08 4.19
C GLY A 82 -14.79 -9.89 5.66
N ALA A 83 -14.72 -10.99 6.42
CA ALA A 83 -15.12 -11.01 7.82
C ALA A 83 -13.96 -10.71 8.79
N ASP A 84 -12.71 -10.87 8.34
CA ASP A 84 -11.52 -10.70 9.16
C ASP A 84 -10.34 -10.14 8.37
N VAL A 85 -9.41 -9.50 9.09
CA VAL A 85 -8.26 -8.81 8.51
C VAL A 85 -7.30 -9.78 7.81
N PRO A 86 -6.85 -10.90 8.41
CA PRO A 86 -5.92 -11.83 7.75
C PRO A 86 -6.44 -12.39 6.41
N ALA A 87 -7.67 -12.89 6.36
CA ALA A 87 -8.22 -13.49 5.15
C ALA A 87 -8.45 -12.43 4.04
N THR A 88 -8.91 -11.24 4.44
CA THR A 88 -9.12 -10.14 3.50
C THR A 88 -7.78 -9.64 2.94
N ALA A 89 -6.76 -9.49 3.79
CA ALA A 89 -5.41 -9.10 3.39
C ALA A 89 -4.82 -10.06 2.35
N ARG A 90 -4.92 -11.38 2.57
CA ARG A 90 -4.47 -12.40 1.62
C ARG A 90 -5.18 -12.28 0.28
N THR A 91 -6.52 -12.13 0.30
CA THR A 91 -7.32 -11.98 -0.92
C THR A 91 -6.94 -10.71 -1.69
N VAL A 92 -6.66 -9.61 -0.99
CA VAL A 92 -6.20 -8.36 -1.63
C VAL A 92 -4.82 -8.56 -2.25
N LEU A 93 -3.86 -9.17 -1.53
CA LEU A 93 -2.53 -9.48 -2.07
C LEU A 93 -2.61 -10.34 -3.32
N ASP A 94 -3.39 -11.41 -3.30
CA ASP A 94 -3.55 -12.31 -4.45
C ASP A 94 -4.05 -11.56 -5.69
N ARG A 95 -4.98 -10.63 -5.51
CA ARG A 95 -5.52 -9.81 -6.59
C ARG A 95 -4.51 -8.79 -7.11
N MET A 96 -3.74 -8.16 -6.23
CA MET A 96 -2.71 -7.20 -6.64
C MET A 96 -1.58 -7.90 -7.40
N LEU A 97 -1.13 -9.06 -6.92
CA LEU A 97 -0.06 -9.85 -7.50
C LEU A 97 -0.48 -10.66 -8.73
N ALA A 98 -1.78 -10.81 -9.00
CA ALA A 98 -2.28 -11.47 -10.21
C ALA A 98 -1.77 -10.82 -11.51
N ALA A 99 -1.46 -9.52 -11.47
CA ALA A 99 -0.86 -8.79 -12.58
C ALA A 99 0.68 -8.73 -12.50
N GLY A 100 1.30 -9.59 -11.69
CA GLY A 100 2.73 -9.60 -11.40
C GLY A 100 3.14 -8.57 -10.35
N GLY A 101 4.42 -8.58 -9.99
CA GLY A 101 5.08 -7.65 -9.07
C GLY A 101 6.46 -8.19 -8.72
N GLU A 102 7.31 -7.35 -8.14
CA GLU A 102 8.65 -7.71 -7.65
C GLU A 102 8.85 -7.39 -6.17
N LEU A 103 8.09 -6.44 -5.63
CA LEU A 103 8.17 -6.04 -4.23
C LEU A 103 6.77 -5.77 -3.66
N VAL A 104 6.52 -6.31 -2.47
CA VAL A 104 5.37 -5.99 -1.63
C VAL A 104 5.82 -5.16 -0.45
N THR A 105 5.26 -3.96 -0.30
CA THR A 105 5.45 -3.14 0.91
C THR A 105 4.20 -3.23 1.78
N LEU A 106 4.34 -3.70 3.02
CA LEU A 106 3.27 -3.76 4.01
C LEU A 106 3.47 -2.68 5.07
N VAL A 107 2.45 -1.85 5.31
CA VAL A 107 2.47 -0.86 6.39
C VAL A 107 1.34 -1.17 7.38
N LEU A 108 1.71 -1.70 8.54
CA LEU A 108 0.77 -2.12 9.57
C LEU A 108 0.31 -0.94 10.42
N GLY A 109 -0.99 -0.86 10.70
CA GLY A 109 -1.52 0.00 11.75
C GLY A 109 -0.97 -0.39 13.14
N GLU A 110 -1.02 0.54 14.08
CA GLU A 110 -0.50 0.39 15.44
C GLU A 110 -1.07 -0.82 16.18
N ASP A 111 -2.39 -1.02 16.11
CA ASP A 111 -3.07 -2.10 16.83
C ASP A 111 -3.01 -3.47 16.11
N VAL A 112 -2.34 -3.53 14.96
CA VAL A 112 -2.23 -4.77 14.19
C VAL A 112 -1.03 -5.59 14.66
N PRO A 113 -1.19 -6.88 14.99
CA PRO A 113 -0.08 -7.70 15.48
C PRO A 113 0.93 -8.01 14.36
N ASP A 114 2.22 -8.16 14.72
CA ASP A 114 3.29 -8.55 13.77
C ASP A 114 3.00 -9.90 13.11
N SER A 115 2.28 -10.79 13.79
CA SER A 115 1.88 -12.09 13.25
C SER A 115 1.04 -11.98 11.98
N LEU A 116 0.37 -10.85 11.73
CA LEU A 116 -0.29 -10.62 10.44
C LEU A 116 0.77 -10.46 9.34
N ALA A 117 1.81 -9.65 9.57
CA ALA A 117 2.87 -9.43 8.59
C ALA A 117 3.59 -10.73 8.28
N GLU A 118 4.00 -11.48 9.30
CA GLU A 118 4.65 -12.79 9.16
C GLU A 118 3.80 -13.74 8.32
N ALA A 119 2.49 -13.78 8.56
CA ALA A 119 1.57 -14.64 7.82
C ALA A 119 1.40 -14.21 6.34
N LEU A 120 1.51 -12.92 6.04
CA LEU A 120 1.43 -12.39 4.68
C LEU A 120 2.76 -12.54 3.93
N GLU A 121 3.90 -12.32 4.60
CA GLU A 121 5.24 -12.60 4.06
C GLU A 121 5.36 -14.07 3.65
N GLU A 122 4.94 -14.98 4.54
CA GLU A 122 4.90 -16.41 4.26
C GLU A 122 4.04 -16.72 3.03
N HIS A 123 2.84 -16.13 2.96
CA HIS A 123 1.92 -16.29 1.85
C HIS A 123 2.53 -15.82 0.51
N VAL A 124 3.18 -14.65 0.50
CA VAL A 124 3.87 -14.13 -0.69
C VAL A 124 5.03 -15.05 -1.08
N ARG A 125 5.86 -15.47 -0.11
CA ARG A 125 7.01 -16.34 -0.35
C ARG A 125 6.63 -17.70 -0.93
N GLU A 126 5.51 -18.28 -0.48
CA GLU A 126 5.03 -19.57 -0.98
C GLU A 126 4.36 -19.46 -2.36
N GLY A 127 3.62 -18.37 -2.61
CA GLY A 127 2.85 -18.19 -3.85
C GLY A 127 3.61 -17.50 -4.99
N TYR A 128 4.62 -16.67 -4.68
CA TYR A 128 5.23 -15.73 -5.61
C TYR A 128 6.76 -15.68 -5.42
N LEU A 129 7.46 -16.68 -5.95
CA LEU A 129 8.90 -16.95 -5.73
C LEU A 129 9.88 -15.82 -6.09
N ALA A 130 9.44 -14.81 -6.83
CA ALA A 130 10.27 -13.69 -7.28
C ALA A 130 9.83 -12.35 -6.66
N VAL A 131 9.04 -12.39 -5.58
CA VAL A 131 8.49 -11.21 -4.92
C VAL A 131 9.05 -11.10 -3.52
N ASP A 132 9.78 -10.01 -3.26
CA ASP A 132 10.25 -9.67 -1.93
C ASP A 132 9.15 -8.98 -1.11
N THR A 133 9.24 -9.04 0.22
CA THR A 133 8.31 -8.33 1.11
C THR A 133 9.10 -7.45 2.09
N VAL A 134 8.66 -6.22 2.29
CA VAL A 134 9.19 -5.27 3.27
C VAL A 134 8.06 -4.78 4.16
N VAL A 135 8.32 -4.73 5.46
CA VAL A 135 7.31 -4.42 6.48
C VAL A 135 7.68 -3.16 7.27
N TYR A 136 6.71 -2.26 7.40
CA TYR A 136 6.81 -1.05 8.22
C TYR A 136 5.68 -0.96 9.23
N ARG A 137 5.93 -0.23 10.33
CA ARG A 137 4.90 0.20 11.27
C ARG A 137 4.43 1.62 10.93
N GLY A 138 3.14 1.77 10.66
CA GLY A 138 2.49 3.02 10.26
C GLY A 138 1.98 3.88 11.43
N GLY A 139 2.11 3.40 12.67
CA GLY A 139 1.62 4.11 13.86
C GLY A 139 0.10 4.31 13.85
N HIS A 140 -0.37 5.46 14.34
CA HIS A 140 -1.78 5.80 14.57
C HIS A 140 -2.63 6.00 13.28
N GLN A 141 -2.24 5.41 12.16
CA GLN A 141 -3.03 5.44 10.93
C GLN A 141 -4.36 4.69 11.10
N ARG A 142 -5.42 5.15 10.43
CA ARG A 142 -6.75 4.53 10.53
C ARG A 142 -6.84 3.16 9.84
N ALA A 143 -6.12 2.98 8.74
CA ALA A 143 -6.13 1.73 7.99
C ALA A 143 -5.36 0.65 8.77
N PRO A 144 -5.94 -0.53 9.04
CA PRO A 144 -5.22 -1.65 9.65
C PRO A 144 -3.98 -2.05 8.84
N LEU A 145 -4.06 -1.95 7.50
CA LEU A 145 -2.97 -2.33 6.62
C LEU A 145 -3.00 -1.49 5.35
N LEU A 146 -1.84 -0.97 4.94
CA LEU A 146 -1.60 -0.49 3.59
C LEU A 146 -0.68 -1.48 2.87
N ILE A 147 -0.93 -1.67 1.58
CA ILE A 147 -0.16 -2.58 0.73
C ILE A 147 0.29 -1.81 -0.50
N GLY A 148 1.59 -1.81 -0.77
CA GLY A 148 2.16 -1.39 -2.05
C GLY A 148 2.64 -2.61 -2.82
N VAL A 149 2.41 -2.64 -4.13
CA VAL A 149 3.00 -3.62 -5.05
C VAL A 149 3.62 -2.89 -6.23
N GLU A 150 4.93 -3.07 -6.38
CA GLU A 150 5.72 -2.61 -7.52
C GLU A 150 5.77 -3.71 -8.58
#